data_AF-A0A660QLG7-F1
#
_entry.id   AF-A0A660QLG7-F1
#
_cell.length_a   1.000
_cell.length_b   1.000
_cell.length_c   1.000
_cell.angle_alpha   90.00
_cell.angle_beta   90.00
_cell.angle_gamma   90.00
#
_symmetry.space_group_name_H-M   'P 1'
#
loop_
_entity.id
_entity.type
_entity.pdbx_description
1 polymer ?
#
loop_
_entity_poly.entity_id
_entity_poly.type
_entity_poly.pdbx_seq_one_letter_code
_entity_poly.pdbx_strand_id
1 'polypeptide(L)'
;MNPVPVTGQKKKPAVESHPAARISNVVFSLWLALGMGLSAYAEEPAVAAADKTIEPETAMLVFHGEELFEIGSVADVPAEQNVEMMQRRLKRLAQSPLFRTDNLRVRDDAEMKVALVFSGDDFICAAWEQEAVLFGKTRMELAEERMAAIAEIINKYRRDYDARSLIKGGIFAVVATAVFWVLILLISKVREKEIAFVERHLEGK
;
A
#
# COMPACT_ATOMS: atom_id res chain seq x y z
N MET A 1 3.83 61.56 -39.15
CA MET A 1 4.48 62.37 -40.18
C MET A 1 4.80 61.47 -41.36
N ASN A 2 4.06 61.59 -42.47
CA ASN A 2 4.35 60.94 -43.77
C ASN A 2 4.33 59.37 -43.81
N PRO A 3 4.22 58.75 -45.02
CA PRO A 3 3.00 57.95 -45.27
C PRO A 3 3.16 56.70 -46.18
N VAL A 4 2.02 56.23 -46.71
CA VAL A 4 1.80 55.56 -48.01
C VAL A 4 2.06 54.02 -48.09
N PRO A 5 1.29 53.28 -48.94
CA PRO A 5 1.16 51.82 -48.82
C PRO A 5 1.39 51.00 -50.12
N VAL A 6 1.26 49.67 -50.00
CA VAL A 6 0.72 48.69 -50.98
C VAL A 6 1.12 48.77 -52.47
N THR A 7 1.74 47.70 -52.98
CA THR A 7 1.46 46.94 -54.25
C THR A 7 2.42 45.74 -54.33
N GLY A 8 2.12 44.53 -54.83
CA GLY A 8 0.82 43.95 -55.20
C GLY A 8 0.92 42.62 -56.02
N GLN A 9 0.20 41.59 -55.57
CA GLN A 9 -0.52 40.55 -56.36
C GLN A 9 0.17 39.61 -57.40
N LYS A 10 -0.28 38.32 -57.36
CA LYS A 10 -0.22 37.23 -58.38
C LYS A 10 1.15 36.51 -58.54
N LYS A 11 1.25 35.21 -58.89
CA LYS A 11 0.26 34.21 -59.40
C LYS A 11 0.69 32.74 -59.06
N LYS A 12 -0.26 31.78 -59.03
CA LYS A 12 -0.08 30.28 -59.11
C LYS A 12 -0.12 29.82 -60.61
N PRO A 13 0.08 28.53 -61.03
CA PRO A 13 0.06 27.20 -60.37
C PRO A 13 1.49 26.66 -60.04
N ALA A 14 1.85 25.38 -59.82
CA ALA A 14 1.21 24.02 -59.81
C ALA A 14 1.72 23.21 -58.56
N VAL A 15 1.39 21.95 -58.22
CA VAL A 15 0.60 20.81 -58.77
C VAL A 15 1.33 19.76 -59.65
N GLU A 16 2.20 18.95 -59.03
CA GLU A 16 2.60 17.54 -59.33
C GLU A 16 2.89 16.88 -57.95
N SER A 17 2.10 15.93 -57.42
CA SER A 17 1.95 14.49 -57.71
C SER A 17 3.02 13.55 -57.06
N HIS A 18 2.57 12.90 -55.98
CA HIS A 18 3.01 11.66 -55.29
C HIS A 18 3.84 10.60 -56.08
N PRO A 19 4.54 9.62 -55.42
CA PRO A 19 4.13 8.95 -54.17
C PRO A 19 5.20 8.56 -53.11
N ALA A 20 4.74 7.80 -52.11
CA ALA A 20 5.42 7.11 -50.99
C ALA A 20 6.79 6.46 -51.33
N ALA A 21 7.69 6.18 -50.37
CA ALA A 21 7.56 5.22 -49.26
C ALA A 21 8.86 5.22 -48.42
N ARG A 22 9.03 4.62 -47.22
CA ARG A 22 8.19 3.83 -46.28
C ARG A 22 8.88 3.98 -44.90
N ILE A 23 8.22 4.52 -43.87
CA ILE A 23 8.77 4.54 -42.49
C ILE A 23 8.09 3.43 -41.67
N SER A 24 8.90 2.60 -41.00
CA SER A 24 8.48 1.31 -40.44
C SER A 24 7.83 1.42 -39.05
N ASN A 25 6.59 1.90 -38.98
CA ASN A 25 5.77 1.88 -37.76
C ASN A 25 4.85 0.65 -37.74
N VAL A 26 5.25 -0.42 -37.03
CA VAL A 26 4.51 -1.70 -36.94
C VAL A 26 4.22 -2.13 -35.48
N VAL A 27 4.60 -1.32 -34.48
CA VAL A 27 4.53 -1.68 -33.05
C VAL A 27 3.63 -0.73 -32.23
N PHE A 28 2.65 -0.05 -32.88
CA PHE A 28 1.82 0.96 -32.21
C PHE A 28 0.31 0.84 -32.51
N SER A 29 -0.17 -0.36 -32.86
CA SER A 29 -1.56 -0.60 -33.28
C SER A 29 -2.17 -1.86 -32.65
N LEU A 30 -1.96 -2.08 -31.35
CA LEU A 30 -2.58 -3.19 -30.60
C LEU A 30 -2.84 -2.83 -29.11
N TRP A 31 -3.34 -1.62 -28.82
CA TRP A 31 -3.69 -1.20 -27.45
C TRP A 31 -4.86 -0.19 -27.38
N LEU A 32 -5.86 -0.34 -28.25
CA LEU A 32 -7.01 0.60 -28.33
C LEU A 32 -8.35 -0.07 -28.71
N ALA A 33 -8.63 -1.29 -28.24
CA ALA A 33 -9.86 -2.01 -28.61
C ALA A 33 -10.35 -3.08 -27.61
N LEU A 34 -10.25 -2.88 -26.30
CA LEU A 34 -11.05 -3.61 -25.29
C LEU A 34 -11.03 -2.87 -23.94
N GLY A 35 -12.16 -2.75 -23.25
CA GLY A 35 -12.24 -2.10 -21.93
C GLY A 35 -13.40 -1.13 -21.69
N MET A 36 -14.17 -0.74 -22.72
CA MET A 36 -15.48 -0.11 -22.50
C MET A 36 -16.53 -1.21 -22.23
N GLY A 37 -16.93 -1.35 -20.96
CA GLY A 37 -17.93 -2.34 -20.54
C GLY A 37 -18.58 -1.94 -19.22
N LEU A 38 -19.84 -1.49 -19.31
CA LEU A 38 -20.80 -1.26 -18.22
C LEU A 38 -20.27 -0.54 -16.97
N SER A 39 -20.54 0.76 -16.89
CA SER A 39 -20.93 1.34 -15.60
C SER A 39 -22.27 0.70 -15.19
N ALA A 40 -22.22 -0.31 -14.32
CA ALA A 40 -23.41 -0.76 -13.62
C ALA A 40 -23.89 0.40 -12.72
N TYR A 41 -25.15 0.80 -12.88
CA TYR A 41 -25.78 1.79 -12.01
C TYR A 41 -26.01 1.11 -10.66
N ALA A 42 -25.19 1.43 -9.65
CA ALA A 42 -25.39 0.93 -8.30
C ALA A 42 -26.64 1.61 -7.75
N GLU A 43 -27.72 0.85 -7.62
CA GLU A 43 -28.96 1.30 -6.99
C GLU A 43 -28.69 1.53 -5.50
N GLU A 44 -28.59 2.79 -5.10
CA GLU A 44 -28.33 3.19 -3.72
C GLU A 44 -29.51 2.72 -2.85
N PRO A 45 -29.31 1.77 -1.92
CA PRO A 45 -30.40 1.28 -1.09
C PRO A 45 -30.82 2.42 -0.17
N ALA A 46 -32.06 2.89 -0.32
CA ALA A 46 -32.65 3.88 0.57
C ALA A 46 -32.86 3.27 1.97
N VAL A 47 -31.80 3.24 2.76
CA VAL A 47 -31.83 2.76 4.14
C VAL A 47 -32.83 3.61 4.92
N ALA A 48 -33.72 2.91 5.63
CA ALA A 48 -34.89 3.48 6.27
C ALA A 48 -34.55 4.62 7.24
N ALA A 49 -35.57 5.42 7.55
CA ALA A 49 -35.50 6.52 8.50
C ALA A 49 -34.74 6.14 9.78
N ALA A 50 -33.88 7.05 10.25
CA ALA A 50 -33.13 6.89 11.48
C ALA A 50 -34.09 6.72 12.67
N ASP A 51 -34.25 5.46 13.10
CA ASP A 51 -34.68 5.16 14.45
C ASP A 51 -33.62 5.69 15.43
N LYS A 52 -34.00 5.88 16.70
CA LYS A 52 -33.12 6.48 17.70
C LYS A 52 -31.84 5.68 17.83
N THR A 53 -30.70 6.34 17.66
CA THR A 53 -29.37 5.73 17.75
C THR A 53 -29.14 5.11 19.13
N ILE A 54 -29.44 3.82 19.25
CA ILE A 54 -28.87 2.96 20.28
C ILE A 54 -27.44 2.72 19.81
N GLU A 55 -26.46 3.36 20.45
CA GLU A 55 -25.05 3.09 20.15
C GLU A 55 -24.74 1.61 20.46
N PRO A 56 -23.95 0.92 19.62
CA PRO A 56 -23.79 -0.51 19.75
C PRO A 56 -23.00 -0.87 21.01
N GLU A 57 -23.50 -1.85 21.77
CA GLU A 57 -22.91 -2.33 23.03
C GLU A 57 -21.55 -3.02 22.82
N THR A 58 -21.31 -3.60 21.63
CA THR A 58 -20.00 -4.08 21.19
C THR A 58 -19.64 -3.56 19.79
N ALA A 59 -18.34 -3.44 19.51
CA ALA A 59 -17.81 -3.05 18.21
C ALA A 59 -16.55 -3.88 17.87
N MET A 60 -16.41 -4.27 16.60
CA MET A 60 -15.30 -5.12 16.14
C MET A 60 -14.00 -4.31 15.96
N LEU A 61 -12.93 -4.70 16.66
CA LEU A 61 -11.59 -4.17 16.40
C LEU A 61 -11.03 -4.79 15.12
N VAL A 62 -11.07 -4.04 14.02
CA VAL A 62 -10.37 -4.39 12.77
C VAL A 62 -8.98 -3.75 12.75
N PHE A 63 -7.95 -4.50 12.39
CA PHE A 63 -6.58 -4.01 12.18
C PHE A 63 -6.05 -4.43 10.81
N HIS A 64 -5.66 -3.45 9.98
CA HIS A 64 -5.14 -3.67 8.62
C HIS A 64 -6.05 -4.47 7.65
N GLY A 65 -7.34 -4.60 7.96
CA GLY A 65 -8.32 -5.38 7.19
C GLY A 65 -8.60 -6.77 7.77
N GLU A 66 -8.02 -7.09 8.92
CA GLU A 66 -8.25 -8.34 9.65
C GLU A 66 -9.04 -8.05 10.93
N GLU A 67 -10.12 -8.80 11.15
CA GLU A 67 -10.90 -8.78 12.40
C GLU A 67 -10.08 -9.38 13.54
N LEU A 68 -10.08 -8.75 14.71
CA LEU A 68 -9.18 -9.10 15.81
C LEU A 68 -9.92 -9.61 17.06
N PHE A 69 -10.88 -8.83 17.56
CA PHE A 69 -11.82 -9.20 18.63
C PHE A 69 -12.86 -8.08 18.81
N GLU A 70 -13.98 -8.39 19.44
CA GLU A 70 -14.95 -7.37 19.86
C GLU A 70 -14.53 -6.64 21.14
N ILE A 71 -14.92 -5.38 21.22
CA ILE A 71 -14.71 -4.47 22.35
C ILE A 71 -16.06 -3.93 22.78
N GLY A 72 -16.33 -3.90 24.08
CA GLY A 72 -17.59 -3.40 24.62
C GLY A 72 -17.59 -1.89 24.84
N SER A 73 -18.78 -1.34 25.10
CA SER A 73 -18.91 -0.09 25.85
C SER A 73 -18.37 -0.28 27.27
N VAL A 74 -17.57 0.67 27.76
CA VAL A 74 -16.90 0.58 29.06
C VAL A 74 -17.10 1.89 29.81
N ALA A 75 -17.76 1.82 30.98
CA ALA A 75 -18.23 2.99 31.70
C ALA A 75 -19.00 3.94 30.75
N ASP A 76 -18.68 5.24 30.76
CA ASP A 76 -19.31 6.25 29.89
C ASP A 76 -18.67 6.33 28.47
N VAL A 77 -17.88 5.32 28.05
CA VAL A 77 -17.18 5.29 26.75
C VAL A 77 -17.84 4.28 25.79
N PRO A 78 -18.40 4.72 24.64
CA PRO A 78 -19.02 3.84 23.65
C PRO A 78 -18.04 2.84 23.02
N ALA A 79 -18.55 1.70 22.56
CA ALA A 79 -17.76 0.63 21.98
C ALA A 79 -16.91 1.10 20.77
N GLU A 80 -17.51 1.89 19.87
CA GLU A 80 -16.81 2.46 18.70
C GLU A 80 -15.65 3.37 19.11
N GLN A 81 -15.82 4.19 20.17
CA GLN A 81 -14.77 5.08 20.66
C GLN A 81 -13.63 4.29 21.31
N ASN A 82 -13.94 3.21 22.05
CA ASN A 82 -12.94 2.26 22.54
C ASN A 82 -12.16 1.58 21.40
N VAL A 83 -12.85 1.14 20.34
CA VAL A 83 -12.21 0.59 19.12
C VAL A 83 -11.29 1.63 18.48
N GLU A 84 -11.73 2.87 18.25
CA GLU A 84 -10.92 3.91 17.62
C GLU A 84 -9.67 4.26 18.47
N MET A 85 -9.81 4.31 19.80
CA MET A 85 -8.68 4.46 20.72
C MET A 85 -7.70 3.28 20.64
N MET A 86 -8.21 2.04 20.60
CA MET A 86 -7.40 0.83 20.49
C MET A 86 -6.70 0.69 19.12
N GLN A 87 -7.37 0.98 18.00
CA GLN A 87 -6.76 1.01 16.67
C GLN A 87 -5.58 2.00 16.62
N ARG A 88 -5.76 3.22 17.15
CA ARG A 88 -4.70 4.23 17.22
C ARG A 88 -3.53 3.78 18.10
N ARG A 89 -3.78 3.10 19.23
CA ARG A 89 -2.72 2.55 20.09
C ARG A 89 -1.99 1.40 19.39
N LEU A 90 -2.73 0.40 18.90
CA LEU A 90 -2.22 -0.79 18.21
C LEU A 90 -1.35 -0.43 16.99
N LYS A 91 -1.75 0.58 16.20
CA LYS A 91 -0.96 1.10 15.07
C LYS A 91 0.40 1.65 15.51
N ARG A 92 0.47 2.38 16.64
CA ARG A 92 1.75 2.90 17.19
C ARG A 92 2.63 1.76 17.71
N LEU A 93 2.05 0.76 18.39
CA LEU A 93 2.79 -0.39 18.93
C LEU A 93 3.36 -1.26 17.80
N ALA A 94 2.57 -1.54 16.77
CA ALA A 94 3.00 -2.30 15.59
C ALA A 94 4.18 -1.63 14.86
N GLN A 95 4.14 -0.29 14.75
CA GLN A 95 5.19 0.53 14.11
C GLN A 95 6.43 0.78 14.99
N SER A 96 6.33 0.65 16.32
CA SER A 96 7.45 0.90 17.24
C SER A 96 8.41 -0.29 17.29
N PRO A 97 9.69 -0.16 16.90
CA PRO A 97 10.67 -1.25 17.02
C PRO A 97 11.07 -1.55 18.47
N LEU A 98 10.73 -0.66 19.43
CA LEU A 98 10.98 -0.86 20.86
C LEU A 98 9.91 -1.76 21.50
N PHE A 99 8.68 -1.75 20.98
CA PHE A 99 7.63 -2.63 21.47
C PHE A 99 7.92 -4.08 21.07
N ARG A 100 7.84 -5.00 22.03
CA ARG A 100 8.02 -6.42 21.82
C ARG A 100 6.89 -7.24 22.44
N THR A 101 6.44 -8.26 21.73
CA THR A 101 5.35 -9.14 22.16
C THR A 101 5.77 -10.20 23.19
N ASP A 102 7.08 -10.47 23.32
CA ASP A 102 7.66 -11.38 24.33
C ASP A 102 7.53 -10.83 25.77
N ASN A 103 7.44 -9.50 25.90
CA ASN A 103 7.30 -8.77 27.16
C ASN A 103 5.85 -8.51 27.57
N LEU A 104 4.86 -9.02 26.82
CA LEU A 104 3.45 -8.87 27.15
C LEU A 104 3.09 -9.69 28.40
N ARG A 105 2.34 -9.08 29.32
CA ARG A 105 1.88 -9.68 30.58
C ARG A 105 0.51 -9.16 30.97
N VAL A 106 -0.33 -10.03 31.54
CA VAL A 106 -1.57 -9.65 32.23
C VAL A 106 -1.29 -9.47 33.73
N ARG A 107 -1.96 -8.50 34.36
CA ARG A 107 -2.02 -8.31 35.81
C ARG A 107 -3.48 -8.15 36.22
N ASP A 108 -3.95 -8.95 37.17
CA ASP A 108 -5.25 -8.72 37.80
C ASP A 108 -5.21 -7.54 38.78
N ASP A 109 -6.22 -6.67 38.73
CA ASP A 109 -6.51 -5.68 39.75
C ASP A 109 -7.93 -5.93 40.29
N ALA A 110 -8.00 -6.64 41.42
CA ALA A 110 -9.25 -7.04 42.05
C ALA A 110 -9.96 -5.88 42.79
N GLU A 111 -9.26 -4.76 43.06
CA GLU A 111 -9.84 -3.59 43.70
C GLU A 111 -10.60 -2.73 42.67
N MET A 112 -9.97 -2.47 41.51
CA MET A 112 -10.59 -1.78 40.38
C MET A 112 -11.41 -2.71 39.46
N LYS A 113 -11.43 -4.03 39.73
CA LYS A 113 -12.15 -5.07 38.95
C LYS A 113 -11.79 -5.08 37.47
N VAL A 114 -10.50 -5.05 37.19
CA VAL A 114 -9.96 -4.90 35.84
C VAL A 114 -8.69 -5.73 35.68
N ALA A 115 -8.58 -6.48 34.58
CA ALA A 115 -7.33 -7.13 34.20
C ALA A 115 -6.58 -6.24 33.20
N LEU A 116 -5.31 -5.96 33.48
CA LEU A 116 -4.50 -4.97 32.78
C LEU A 116 -3.39 -5.66 31.98
N VAL A 117 -3.32 -5.36 30.68
CA VAL A 117 -2.29 -5.87 29.76
C VAL A 117 -1.18 -4.82 29.64
N PHE A 118 0.06 -5.23 29.95
CA PHE A 118 1.27 -4.41 29.87
C PHE A 118 2.32 -5.03 28.94
N SER A 119 3.21 -4.22 28.39
CA SER A 119 4.45 -4.64 27.71
C SER A 119 5.64 -4.04 28.46
N GLY A 120 6.23 -4.80 29.40
CA GLY A 120 7.11 -4.21 30.40
C GLY A 120 6.33 -3.22 31.27
N ASP A 121 6.68 -1.94 31.20
CA ASP A 121 6.00 -0.86 31.93
C ASP A 121 4.90 -0.14 31.09
N ASP A 122 4.86 -0.35 29.76
CA ASP A 122 3.87 0.30 28.88
C ASP A 122 2.47 -0.34 29.01
N PHE A 123 1.46 0.46 29.35
CA PHE A 123 0.05 0.03 29.37
C PHE A 123 -0.53 -0.13 27.96
N ILE A 124 -1.09 -1.30 27.67
CA ILE A 124 -1.59 -1.69 26.35
C ILE A 124 -3.11 -1.64 26.29
N CYS A 125 -3.80 -2.40 27.15
CA CYS A 125 -5.25 -2.40 27.23
C CYS A 125 -5.74 -2.94 28.59
N ALA A 126 -7.03 -2.75 28.83
CA ALA A 126 -7.74 -3.29 29.98
C ALA A 126 -8.84 -4.24 29.48
N ALA A 127 -9.17 -5.25 30.30
CA ALA A 127 -10.41 -6.01 30.23
C ALA A 127 -11.17 -5.76 31.54
N TRP A 128 -12.32 -5.13 31.44
CA TRP A 128 -13.12 -4.73 32.61
C TRP A 128 -14.11 -5.83 32.98
N GLU A 129 -14.45 -5.98 34.26
CA GLU A 129 -15.41 -7.02 34.70
C GLU A 129 -16.76 -6.90 33.98
N GLN A 130 -17.27 -5.68 33.76
CA GLN A 130 -18.51 -5.43 33.02
C GLN A 130 -18.41 -5.95 31.58
N GLU A 131 -17.30 -5.68 30.91
CA GLU A 131 -17.05 -6.08 29.53
C GLU A 131 -16.84 -7.60 29.42
N ALA A 132 -16.16 -8.21 30.39
CA ALA A 132 -15.98 -9.65 30.46
C ALA A 132 -17.31 -10.40 30.62
N VAL A 133 -18.24 -9.84 31.40
CA VAL A 133 -19.62 -10.35 31.54
C VAL A 133 -20.39 -10.30 30.22
N LEU A 134 -20.24 -9.26 29.39
CA LEU A 134 -20.86 -9.20 28.04
C LEU A 134 -20.41 -10.37 27.16
N PHE A 135 -19.13 -10.75 27.23
CA PHE A 135 -18.56 -11.86 26.46
C PHE A 135 -18.63 -13.22 27.17
N GLY A 136 -19.27 -13.31 28.35
CA GLY A 136 -19.43 -14.55 29.13
C GLY A 136 -18.12 -15.13 29.67
N LYS A 137 -17.08 -14.30 29.87
CA LYS A 137 -15.72 -14.68 30.28
C LYS A 137 -15.36 -14.03 31.62
N THR A 138 -14.31 -14.52 32.29
CA THR A 138 -13.67 -13.74 33.36
C THR A 138 -12.81 -12.62 32.77
N ARG A 139 -12.58 -11.54 33.55
CA ARG A 139 -11.68 -10.44 33.13
C ARG A 139 -10.27 -10.91 32.79
N MET A 140 -9.76 -11.94 33.48
CA MET A 140 -8.44 -12.53 33.20
C MET A 140 -8.41 -13.25 31.84
N GLU A 141 -9.38 -14.13 31.55
CA GLU A 141 -9.45 -14.83 30.26
C GLU A 141 -9.58 -13.83 29.09
N LEU A 142 -10.42 -12.81 29.23
CA LEU A 142 -10.57 -11.75 28.22
C LEU A 142 -9.28 -10.95 28.02
N ALA A 143 -8.50 -10.69 29.07
CA ALA A 143 -7.21 -10.02 28.96
C ALA A 143 -6.13 -10.92 28.31
N GLU A 144 -6.10 -12.21 28.63
CA GLU A 144 -5.15 -13.18 28.05
C GLU A 144 -5.42 -13.45 26.56
N GLU A 145 -6.70 -13.59 26.18
CA GLU A 145 -7.15 -13.71 24.79
C GLU A 145 -6.77 -12.46 23.96
N ARG A 146 -7.05 -11.26 24.50
CA ARG A 146 -6.66 -9.99 23.86
C ARG A 146 -5.15 -9.84 23.76
N MET A 147 -4.41 -10.23 24.79
CA MET A 147 -2.95 -10.25 24.78
C MET A 147 -2.41 -11.16 23.66
N ALA A 148 -2.97 -12.37 23.50
CA ALA A 148 -2.59 -13.31 22.45
C ALA A 148 -2.90 -12.76 21.05
N ALA A 149 -4.11 -12.24 20.82
CA ALA A 149 -4.50 -11.66 19.53
C ALA A 149 -3.64 -10.44 19.15
N ILE A 150 -3.35 -9.55 20.11
CA ILE A 150 -2.43 -8.42 19.92
C ILE A 150 -1.00 -8.90 19.61
N ALA A 151 -0.52 -9.94 20.28
CA ALA A 151 0.79 -10.52 20.03
C ALA A 151 0.89 -11.13 18.62
N GLU A 152 -0.14 -11.88 18.18
CA GLU A 152 -0.14 -12.49 16.86
C GLU A 152 -0.17 -11.44 15.73
N ILE A 153 -1.10 -10.49 15.78
CA ILE A 153 -1.29 -9.52 14.69
C ILE A 153 -0.10 -8.56 14.54
N ILE A 154 0.55 -8.16 15.64
CA ILE A 154 1.76 -7.33 15.58
C ILE A 154 2.92 -8.10 14.94
N ASN A 155 3.08 -9.39 15.29
CA ASN A 155 4.11 -10.22 14.67
C ASN A 155 3.82 -10.49 13.19
N LYS A 156 2.55 -10.73 12.83
CA LYS A 156 2.12 -10.89 11.43
C LYS A 156 2.39 -9.62 10.62
N TYR A 157 1.95 -8.46 11.10
CA TYR A 157 2.20 -7.15 10.48
C TYR A 157 3.69 -6.91 10.20
N ARG A 158 4.56 -7.22 11.16
CA ARG A 158 6.02 -7.07 11.02
C ARG A 158 6.59 -8.03 9.97
N ARG A 159 6.29 -9.33 10.03
CA ARG A 159 6.71 -10.32 9.02
C ARG A 159 6.31 -9.90 7.60
N ASP A 160 5.08 -9.43 7.43
CA ASP A 160 4.57 -9.04 6.12
C ASP A 160 5.20 -7.72 5.63
N TYR A 161 5.60 -6.83 6.53
CA TYR A 161 6.35 -5.62 6.19
C TYR A 161 7.78 -5.96 5.74
N ASP A 162 8.47 -6.83 6.48
CA ASP A 162 9.82 -7.28 6.17
C ASP A 162 9.88 -8.07 4.85
N ALA A 163 8.93 -8.98 4.62
CA ALA A 163 8.81 -9.71 3.36
C ALA A 163 8.64 -8.77 2.15
N ARG A 164 7.81 -7.72 2.28
CA ARG A 164 7.64 -6.67 1.25
C ARG A 164 8.88 -5.80 1.07
N SER A 165 9.74 -5.67 2.09
CA SER A 165 11.05 -5.03 1.97
C SER A 165 12.04 -5.92 1.18
N LEU A 166 12.13 -7.20 1.53
CA LEU A 166 13.00 -8.18 0.86
C LEU A 166 12.68 -8.33 -0.63
N ILE A 167 11.40 -8.37 -1.01
CA ILE A 167 10.98 -8.45 -2.42
C ILE A 167 11.45 -7.22 -3.22
N LYS A 168 11.35 -6.01 -2.65
CA LYS A 168 11.85 -4.78 -3.31
C LYS A 168 13.37 -4.82 -3.49
N GLY A 169 14.11 -5.29 -2.49
CA GLY A 169 15.55 -5.50 -2.58
C GLY A 169 15.93 -6.52 -3.66
N GLY A 170 15.20 -7.64 -3.75
CA GLY A 170 15.39 -8.66 -4.79
C GLY A 170 15.15 -8.14 -6.20
N ILE A 171 14.06 -7.39 -6.42
CA ILE A 171 13.78 -6.73 -7.71
C ILE A 171 14.91 -5.76 -8.09
N PHE A 172 15.37 -4.93 -7.14
CA PHE A 172 16.46 -3.99 -7.39
C PHE A 172 17.77 -4.70 -7.74
N ALA A 173 18.10 -5.81 -7.05
CA ALA A 173 19.28 -6.62 -7.34
C ALA A 173 19.21 -7.28 -8.73
N VAL A 174 18.05 -7.79 -9.15
CA VAL A 174 17.84 -8.35 -10.50
C VAL A 174 18.03 -7.26 -11.56
N VAL A 175 17.45 -6.08 -11.38
CA VAL A 175 17.60 -4.94 -12.31
C VAL A 175 19.05 -4.48 -12.39
N ALA A 176 19.73 -4.33 -11.25
CA ALA A 176 21.15 -3.95 -11.20
C ALA A 176 22.04 -4.97 -11.92
N THR A 177 21.76 -6.27 -11.75
CA THR A 177 22.49 -7.36 -12.42
C THR A 177 22.29 -7.33 -13.94
N ALA A 178 21.05 -7.08 -14.40
CA ALA A 178 20.75 -6.94 -15.82
C ALA A 178 21.46 -5.73 -16.45
N VAL A 179 21.46 -4.58 -15.78
CA VAL A 179 22.19 -3.37 -16.22
C VAL A 179 23.70 -3.63 -16.28
N PHE A 180 24.27 -4.30 -15.27
CA PHE A 180 25.69 -4.66 -15.23
C PHE A 180 26.08 -5.58 -16.40
N TRP A 181 25.25 -6.58 -16.72
CA TRP A 181 25.46 -7.46 -17.87
C TRP A 181 25.41 -6.68 -19.20
N VAL A 182 24.44 -5.76 -19.36
CA VAL A 182 24.35 -4.89 -20.54
C VAL A 182 25.61 -4.02 -20.69
N LEU A 183 26.15 -3.47 -19.60
CA LEU A 183 27.40 -2.71 -19.63
C LEU A 183 28.60 -3.55 -20.08
N ILE A 184 28.73 -4.79 -19.60
CA ILE A 184 29.77 -5.73 -20.06
C ILE A 184 29.65 -6.00 -21.57
N LEU A 185 28.43 -6.25 -22.05
CA LEU A 185 28.16 -6.52 -23.48
C LEU A 185 28.40 -5.31 -24.39
N LEU A 186 28.21 -4.09 -23.88
CA LEU A 186 28.58 -2.86 -24.58
C LEU A 186 30.10 -2.71 -24.66
N ILE A 187 30.81 -2.96 -23.56
CA ILE A 187 32.29 -2.85 -23.51
C ILE A 187 32.95 -3.89 -24.44
N SER A 188 32.48 -5.14 -24.48
CA SER A 188 33.01 -6.14 -25.42
C SER A 188 32.76 -5.75 -26.88
N LYS A 189 31.55 -5.28 -27.21
CA LYS A 189 31.18 -4.79 -28.55
C LYS A 189 31.98 -3.57 -29.03
N VAL A 190 32.50 -2.74 -28.11
CA VAL A 190 33.42 -1.64 -28.46
C VAL A 190 34.79 -2.20 -28.83
N ARG A 191 35.36 -3.11 -28.02
CA ARG A 191 36.68 -3.73 -28.29
C ARG A 191 36.70 -4.52 -29.61
N GLU A 192 35.63 -5.25 -29.91
CA GLU A 192 35.46 -5.94 -31.20
C GLU A 192 35.55 -4.97 -32.40
N LYS A 193 34.97 -3.77 -32.28
CA LYS A 193 35.00 -2.76 -33.35
C LYS A 193 36.37 -2.12 -33.54
N GLU A 194 37.17 -1.97 -32.48
CA GLU A 194 38.52 -1.42 -32.58
C GLU A 194 39.45 -2.35 -33.35
N ILE A 195 39.45 -3.65 -33.03
CA ILE A 195 40.23 -4.68 -33.73
C ILE A 195 39.82 -4.72 -35.21
N ALA A 196 38.50 -4.85 -35.47
CA ALA A 196 37.95 -4.87 -36.82
C ALA A 196 38.00 -3.51 -37.55
N PHE A 197 38.55 -2.45 -36.95
CA PHE A 197 38.86 -1.19 -37.63
C PHE A 197 40.35 -1.12 -38.00
N VAL A 198 41.24 -1.55 -37.11
CA VAL A 198 42.69 -1.62 -37.36
C VAL A 198 43.01 -2.59 -38.51
N GLU A 199 42.41 -3.78 -38.50
CA GLU A 199 42.67 -4.84 -39.50
C GLU A 199 42.32 -4.37 -40.93
N ARG A 200 41.13 -3.77 -41.11
CA ARG A 200 40.70 -3.14 -42.38
C ARG A 200 41.54 -1.92 -42.81
N HIS A 201 42.39 -1.38 -41.94
CA HIS A 201 43.32 -0.29 -42.27
C HIS A 201 44.76 -0.79 -42.52
N LEU A 202 45.02 -2.08 -42.25
CA LEU A 202 46.30 -2.75 -42.53
C LEU A 202 46.24 -3.59 -43.81
N GLU A 203 45.11 -4.25 -44.11
CA GLU A 203 44.90 -4.98 -45.37
C GLU A 203 44.69 -4.07 -46.60
N GLY A 204 44.46 -2.77 -46.38
CA GLY A 204 44.16 -1.79 -47.43
C GLY A 204 45.38 -1.08 -48.04
N LYS A 205 46.57 -1.70 -48.05
CA LYS A 205 47.83 -1.02 -48.41
C LYS A 205 48.86 -1.92 -49.09
#